data_AF-G0NBR2-F1
#
_entry.id   AF-G0NBR2-F1
#
_cell.length_a   1.000
_cell.length_b   1.000
_cell.length_c   1.000
_cell.angle_alpha   90.00
_cell.angle_beta   90.00
_cell.angle_gamma   90.00
#
_symmetry.space_group_name_H-M   'P 1'
#
loop_
_entity.id
_entity.type
_entity.pdbx_description
1 polymer ?
#
loop_
_entity_poly.entity_id
_entity_poly.type
_entity_poly.pdbx_seq_one_letter_code
_entity_poly.pdbx_strand_id
1 'polypeptide(L)'
;MQPKTMDLKAKAYKLLRSHDVKDLVWSFSPKSIVEAEKRKLVITAKLEDLKTDRMDGNGVSRFTLCTLGQLFSRIMYMLQEKWEETDKDHLVQNHMSYTHLGDPSPGADIIFVATFLPGQNGTDFLHFCIEADSKQKRTIIGNGSSSIAIIRPTVVASTQTEGDASEEKSPRDDSSRSGPSLPAAQATSSSSAPPSAPTNAELREQPAVAVGNPESAKKSILRRPAVVGVPAAKQRRVVFVEEKETKSFMLVGVSSRHPKSNDELEKMLKAIVKAENVEFESLPIKKRRSFVLRFSVKTSQECRKVERLIEQQRWHEFFSVVYLCSDAAEPFFWNSMPMTTIIETMFLAQRMVRNPQEDHSLDAQLKNKRFLALSIEDAALKEEVLSGLNDRGKSLFKKDVQPQASKRGLMFGFPLKSGRKDRTNSQAHSLHRFSWKRMSWTRQLATPVRYSLVLSLSLYWKCLGERVDRRE
;
A
#
# COMPACT_ATOMS: atom_id res chain seq x y z
N MET A 1 3.83 -12.59 41.33
CA MET A 1 2.98 -12.40 40.12
C MET A 1 3.79 -12.85 38.92
N GLN A 2 3.45 -13.98 38.30
CA GLN A 2 4.10 -14.36 37.04
C GLN A 2 3.63 -13.41 35.93
N PRO A 3 4.52 -12.83 35.11
CA PRO A 3 4.12 -12.00 34.00
C PRO A 3 3.22 -12.84 33.09
N LYS A 4 2.00 -12.36 32.81
CA LYS A 4 1.16 -12.94 31.75
C LYS A 4 1.98 -12.88 30.47
N THR A 5 2.52 -14.02 30.05
CA THR A 5 3.12 -14.20 28.74
C THR A 5 2.01 -13.87 27.73
N MET A 6 2.07 -12.67 27.17
CA MET A 6 1.17 -12.28 26.09
C MET A 6 1.31 -13.32 24.98
N ASP A 7 0.19 -13.86 24.52
CA ASP A 7 0.16 -14.73 23.36
C ASP A 7 0.55 -13.91 22.11
N LEU A 8 1.84 -13.91 21.80
CA LEU A 8 2.42 -13.17 20.67
C LEU A 8 1.79 -13.61 19.35
N LYS A 9 1.34 -14.87 19.23
CA LYS A 9 0.66 -15.35 18.03
C LYS A 9 -0.70 -14.68 17.85
N ALA A 10 -1.49 -14.58 18.93
CA ALA A 10 -2.78 -13.88 18.89
C ALA A 10 -2.61 -12.38 18.58
N LYS A 11 -1.59 -11.73 19.17
CA LYS A 11 -1.28 -10.32 18.87
C LYS A 11 -0.84 -10.14 17.41
N ALA A 12 0.01 -11.02 16.90
CA ALA A 12 0.46 -11.01 15.50
C ALA A 12 -0.71 -11.18 14.53
N TYR A 13 -1.62 -12.13 14.82
CA TYR A 13 -2.82 -12.34 14.01
C TYR A 13 -3.71 -11.10 13.94
N LYS A 14 -3.96 -10.45 15.08
CA LYS A 14 -4.76 -9.21 15.13
C LYS A 14 -4.13 -8.09 14.31
N LEU A 15 -2.82 -7.90 14.45
CA LEU A 15 -2.07 -6.88 13.70
C LEU A 15 -2.08 -7.16 12.19
N LEU A 16 -1.78 -8.40 11.78
CA LEU A 16 -1.80 -8.79 10.37
C LEU A 16 -3.17 -8.60 9.74
N ARG A 17 -4.25 -8.95 10.46
CA ARG A 17 -5.62 -8.73 10.00
C ARG A 17 -5.95 -7.24 9.85
N SER A 18 -5.41 -6.37 10.72
CA SER A 18 -5.59 -4.92 10.63
C SER A 18 -4.78 -4.25 9.52
N HIS A 19 -3.89 -4.99 8.86
CA HIS A 19 -3.08 -4.53 7.72
C HIS A 19 -3.47 -5.30 6.44
N ASP A 20 -4.72 -5.76 6.37
CA ASP A 20 -5.34 -6.35 5.19
C ASP A 20 -4.54 -7.48 4.53
N VAL A 21 -3.84 -8.30 5.33
CA VAL A 21 -3.07 -9.47 4.83
C VAL A 21 -3.91 -10.42 3.97
N LYS A 22 -5.24 -10.43 4.15
CA LYS A 22 -6.18 -11.24 3.38
C LYS A 22 -6.27 -10.85 1.90
N ASP A 23 -5.94 -9.60 1.58
CA ASP A 23 -5.89 -9.13 0.19
C ASP A 23 -4.70 -9.75 -0.57
N LEU A 24 -3.67 -10.21 0.17
CA LEU A 24 -2.48 -10.86 -0.36
C LEU A 24 -2.49 -12.38 -0.17
N VAL A 25 -3.13 -12.88 0.90
CA VAL A 25 -3.25 -14.30 1.25
C VAL A 25 -4.70 -14.62 1.62
N TRP A 26 -5.49 -15.08 0.67
CA TRP A 26 -6.94 -15.23 0.81
C TRP A 26 -7.38 -16.19 1.95
N SER A 27 -6.58 -17.22 2.24
CA SER A 27 -6.83 -18.29 3.21
C SER A 27 -6.22 -17.98 4.59
N PHE A 28 -5.67 -16.77 4.77
CA PHE A 28 -4.94 -16.41 5.97
C PHE A 28 -5.80 -16.60 7.23
N SER A 29 -5.29 -17.41 8.15
CA SER A 29 -5.97 -17.83 9.37
C SER A 29 -5.00 -17.81 10.55
N PRO A 30 -5.47 -17.93 11.81
CA PRO A 30 -4.58 -18.02 12.96
C PRO A 30 -3.58 -19.18 12.87
N LYS A 31 -3.95 -20.26 12.16
CA LYS A 31 -3.09 -21.44 11.94
C LYS A 31 -1.92 -21.14 10.99
N SER A 32 -2.02 -20.09 10.19
CA SER A 32 -0.93 -19.64 9.31
C SER A 32 0.27 -19.12 10.12
N ILE A 33 0.11 -18.77 11.39
CA ILE A 33 1.21 -18.30 12.26
C ILE A 33 1.82 -19.50 13.00
N VAL A 34 2.91 -20.02 12.46
CA VAL A 34 3.60 -21.21 12.98
C VAL A 34 4.35 -20.88 14.27
N GLU A 35 5.03 -19.74 14.30
CA GLU A 35 5.92 -19.34 15.40
C GLU A 35 5.86 -17.82 15.59
N ALA A 36 5.79 -17.35 16.83
CA ALA A 36 5.89 -15.93 17.15
C ALA A 36 6.67 -15.80 18.46
N GLU A 37 7.92 -15.35 18.35
CA GLU A 37 8.84 -15.13 19.46
C GLU A 37 9.18 -13.64 19.55
N LYS A 38 10.07 -13.26 20.48
CA LYS A 38 10.50 -11.87 20.65
C LYS A 38 11.25 -11.30 19.45
N ARG A 39 11.91 -12.12 18.61
CA ARG A 39 12.71 -11.63 17.47
C ARG A 39 12.45 -12.35 16.15
N LYS A 40 11.48 -13.25 16.13
CA LYS A 40 11.21 -14.13 15.02
C LYS A 40 9.70 -14.37 14.87
N LEU A 41 9.20 -14.20 13.66
CA LEU A 41 7.83 -14.49 13.28
C LEU A 41 7.87 -15.41 12.06
N VAL A 42 7.26 -16.58 12.17
CA VAL A 42 7.18 -17.57 11.09
C VAL A 42 5.74 -17.73 10.66
N ILE A 43 5.48 -17.46 9.39
CA ILE A 43 4.16 -17.56 8.78
C ILE A 43 4.22 -18.53 7.60
N THR A 44 3.24 -19.40 7.49
CA THR A 44 3.09 -20.34 6.38
C THR A 44 1.81 -20.05 5.61
N ALA A 45 1.93 -20.04 4.29
CA ALA A 45 0.82 -19.93 3.35
C ALA A 45 1.04 -20.90 2.19
N LYS A 46 -0.02 -21.47 1.65
CA LYS A 46 0.13 -22.27 0.44
C LYS A 46 0.39 -21.38 -0.76
N LEU A 47 1.15 -21.86 -1.74
CA LEU A 47 1.39 -21.11 -2.97
C LEU A 47 0.10 -20.72 -3.70
N GLU A 48 -0.87 -21.65 -3.74
CA GLU A 48 -2.20 -21.43 -4.36
C GLU A 48 -3.01 -20.33 -3.66
N ASP A 49 -2.63 -19.99 -2.44
CA ASP A 49 -3.34 -19.03 -1.62
C ASP A 49 -2.84 -17.60 -1.74
N LEU A 50 -1.68 -17.42 -2.37
CA LEU A 50 -1.06 -16.12 -2.56
C LEU A 50 -1.67 -15.42 -3.79
N LYS A 51 -1.86 -14.10 -3.70
CA LYS A 51 -2.32 -13.30 -4.83
C LYS A 51 -1.34 -13.47 -6.01
N THR A 52 -1.83 -14.12 -7.07
CA THR A 52 -1.07 -14.30 -8.31
C THR A 52 -1.12 -12.99 -9.10
N ASP A 53 0.05 -12.46 -9.44
CA ASP A 53 0.17 -11.34 -10.37
C ASP A 53 0.55 -11.93 -11.72
N ARG A 54 -0.34 -11.78 -12.70
CA ARG A 54 -0.25 -12.49 -13.99
C ARG A 54 0.71 -11.85 -14.99
N MET A 55 1.54 -10.90 -14.55
CA MET A 55 2.44 -10.17 -15.44
C MET A 55 3.52 -11.07 -16.06
N ASP A 56 4.02 -12.13 -15.38
CA ASP A 56 5.21 -12.88 -15.82
C ASP A 56 5.09 -14.43 -15.82
N GLY A 57 3.87 -15.00 -15.90
CA GLY A 57 3.65 -16.43 -16.13
C GLY A 57 3.10 -17.23 -14.92
N ASN A 58 3.27 -18.55 -14.94
CA ASN A 58 2.77 -19.45 -13.89
C ASN A 58 3.63 -19.32 -12.63
N GLY A 59 3.20 -18.49 -11.67
CA GLY A 59 3.89 -18.32 -10.40
C GLY A 59 3.28 -17.23 -9.51
N VAL A 60 3.84 -17.06 -8.32
CA VAL A 60 3.50 -15.92 -7.44
C VAL A 60 4.42 -14.77 -7.74
N SER A 61 3.87 -13.56 -7.78
CA SER A 61 4.63 -12.35 -8.07
C SER A 61 5.80 -12.17 -7.12
N ARG A 62 6.96 -11.82 -7.67
CA ARG A 62 8.10 -11.32 -6.87
C ARG A 62 7.69 -10.13 -6.01
N PHE A 63 6.80 -9.28 -6.52
CA PHE A 63 6.26 -8.14 -5.78
C PHE A 63 5.40 -8.58 -4.59
N THR A 64 4.51 -9.57 -4.77
CA THR A 64 3.69 -10.14 -3.69
C THR A 64 4.56 -10.75 -2.59
N LEU A 65 5.56 -11.57 -2.97
CA LEU A 65 6.49 -12.19 -2.01
C LEU A 65 7.28 -11.13 -1.21
N CYS A 66 7.82 -10.12 -1.90
CA CYS A 66 8.52 -9.01 -1.27
C CYS A 66 7.61 -8.22 -0.31
N THR A 67 6.38 -7.92 -0.75
CA THR A 67 5.40 -7.16 0.04
C THR A 67 5.01 -7.90 1.31
N LEU A 68 4.76 -9.21 1.22
CA LEU A 68 4.46 -10.05 2.38
C LEU A 68 5.64 -10.15 3.34
N GLY A 69 6.85 -10.39 2.84
CA GLY A 69 8.06 -10.41 3.66
C GLY A 69 8.28 -9.11 4.41
N GLN A 70 8.08 -7.97 3.74
CA GLN A 70 8.17 -6.64 4.36
C GLN A 70 7.06 -6.42 5.40
N LEU A 71 5.82 -6.77 5.07
CA LEU A 71 4.70 -6.66 6.01
C LEU A 71 4.96 -7.47 7.29
N PHE A 72 5.40 -8.72 7.15
CA PHE A 72 5.62 -9.61 8.29
C PHE A 72 6.78 -9.15 9.17
N SER A 73 7.87 -8.66 8.56
CA SER A 73 8.97 -8.08 9.33
C SER A 73 8.58 -6.78 10.03
N ARG A 74 7.71 -5.96 9.43
CA ARG A 74 7.10 -4.80 10.11
C ARG A 74 6.20 -5.21 11.26
N ILE A 75 5.36 -6.23 11.11
CA ILE A 75 4.54 -6.74 12.22
C ILE A 75 5.43 -7.28 13.34
N MET A 76 6.50 -8.00 13.01
CA MET A 76 7.49 -8.48 13.97
C MET A 76 8.09 -7.34 14.81
N TYR A 77 8.31 -6.17 14.20
CA TYR A 77 8.72 -4.97 14.91
C TYR A 77 7.62 -4.43 15.85
N MET A 78 6.38 -4.37 15.39
CA MET A 78 5.24 -3.91 16.21
C MET A 78 4.88 -4.86 17.37
N LEU A 79 5.37 -6.10 17.33
CA LEU A 79 5.23 -7.05 18.44
C LEU A 79 6.17 -6.75 19.61
N GLN A 80 7.21 -5.94 19.42
CA GLN A 80 8.14 -5.59 20.48
C GLN A 80 7.43 -4.88 21.64
N GLU A 81 7.87 -5.13 22.87
CA GLU A 81 7.28 -4.55 24.09
C GLU A 81 7.35 -3.01 24.10
N LYS A 82 8.33 -2.42 23.41
CA LYS A 82 8.55 -0.96 23.32
C LYS A 82 7.69 -0.26 22.25
N TRP A 83 6.92 -1.00 21.46
CA TRP A 83 6.09 -0.42 20.42
C TRP A 83 4.88 0.27 21.04
N GLU A 84 4.82 1.60 20.90
CA GLU A 84 3.66 2.40 21.26
C GLU A 84 2.81 2.69 20.02
N GLU A 85 1.48 2.70 20.16
CA GLU A 85 0.58 2.96 19.03
C GLU A 85 0.74 4.38 18.47
N THR A 86 1.23 5.31 19.30
CA THR A 86 1.65 6.68 18.96
C THR A 86 2.85 6.72 18.01
N ASP A 87 3.73 5.71 18.01
CA ASP A 87 4.89 5.66 17.12
C ASP A 87 4.51 5.34 15.66
N LYS A 88 3.25 4.92 15.41
CA LYS A 88 2.78 4.55 14.07
C LYS A 88 2.95 5.68 13.05
N ASP A 89 2.71 6.92 13.46
CA ASP A 89 2.78 8.11 12.59
C ASP A 89 4.22 8.64 12.43
N HIS A 90 5.15 8.15 13.26
CA HIS A 90 6.56 8.54 13.28
C HIS A 90 7.48 7.50 12.66
N LEU A 91 6.92 6.39 12.18
CA LEU A 91 7.63 5.28 11.58
C LEU A 91 8.05 5.63 10.15
N VAL A 92 9.36 5.85 9.95
CA VAL A 92 9.92 6.09 8.62
C VAL A 92 10.65 4.83 8.14
N GLN A 93 10.25 4.32 6.97
CA GLN A 93 10.95 3.24 6.29
C GLN A 93 11.97 3.84 5.32
N ASN A 94 13.26 3.61 5.56
CA ASN A 94 14.34 4.30 4.83
C ASN A 94 14.74 3.57 3.53
N HIS A 95 14.91 2.25 3.60
CA HIS A 95 15.37 1.45 2.46
C HIS A 95 14.81 0.03 2.57
N MET A 96 14.43 -0.55 1.43
CA MET A 96 14.04 -1.96 1.29
C MET A 96 14.81 -2.58 0.13
N SER A 97 15.47 -3.70 0.39
CA SER A 97 16.15 -4.52 -0.61
C SER A 97 15.51 -5.90 -0.65
N TYR A 98 15.27 -6.43 -1.85
CA TYR A 98 14.77 -7.79 -2.03
C TYR A 98 15.59 -8.49 -3.13
N THR A 99 16.05 -9.70 -2.84
CA THR A 99 16.74 -10.55 -3.81
C THR A 99 15.93 -11.83 -3.98
N HIS A 100 15.52 -12.04 -5.22
CA HIS A 100 14.78 -13.24 -5.62
C HIS A 100 15.78 -14.30 -6.10
N LEU A 101 15.71 -15.49 -5.49
CA LEU A 101 16.67 -16.58 -5.66
C LEU A 101 16.13 -17.68 -6.57
N GLY A 102 14.82 -17.91 -6.58
CA GLY A 102 14.19 -18.91 -7.43
C GLY A 102 12.68 -18.95 -7.26
N ASP A 103 12.01 -19.59 -8.20
CA ASP A 103 10.56 -19.73 -8.18
C ASP A 103 10.14 -20.97 -7.37
N PRO A 104 9.07 -20.90 -6.56
CA PRO A 104 8.54 -22.05 -5.84
C PRO A 104 7.90 -23.07 -6.79
N SER A 105 8.10 -24.35 -6.49
CA SER A 105 7.40 -25.44 -7.20
C SER A 105 5.88 -25.36 -6.97
N PRO A 106 5.04 -25.72 -7.98
CA PRO A 106 3.60 -25.80 -7.81
C PRO A 106 3.19 -26.68 -6.61
N GLY A 107 2.26 -26.19 -5.81
CA GLY A 107 1.76 -26.89 -4.61
C GLY A 107 2.71 -26.85 -3.41
N ALA A 108 3.81 -26.11 -3.46
CA ALA A 108 4.68 -25.91 -2.29
C ALA A 108 4.02 -25.02 -1.22
N ASP A 109 4.39 -25.26 0.03
CA ASP A 109 4.08 -24.34 1.12
C ASP A 109 5.16 -23.25 1.19
N ILE A 110 4.74 -22.00 1.26
CA ILE A 110 5.62 -20.85 1.36
C ILE A 110 5.72 -20.43 2.81
N ILE A 111 6.95 -20.43 3.32
CA ILE A 111 7.28 -20.11 4.69
C ILE A 111 8.02 -18.77 4.70
N PHE A 112 7.45 -17.79 5.39
CA PHE A 112 8.05 -16.50 5.61
C PHE A 112 8.65 -16.46 7.02
N VAL A 113 9.96 -16.24 7.10
CA VAL A 113 10.69 -16.08 8.34
C VAL A 113 11.09 -14.62 8.47
N ALA A 114 10.37 -13.87 9.29
CA ALA A 114 10.63 -12.47 9.56
C ALA A 114 11.41 -12.31 10.87
N THR A 115 12.48 -11.53 10.84
CA THR A 115 13.30 -11.24 12.02
C THR A 115 13.55 -9.75 12.18
N PHE A 116 13.84 -9.37 13.42
CA PHE A 116 14.13 -8.01 13.82
C PHE A 116 15.48 -7.96 14.55
N LEU A 117 16.34 -7.04 14.12
CA LEU A 117 17.62 -6.75 14.76
C LEU A 117 17.61 -5.27 15.23
N PRO A 118 17.74 -5.03 16.54
CA PRO A 118 17.85 -3.66 17.04
C PRO A 118 19.16 -3.07 16.54
N GLY A 119 19.09 -1.89 15.92
CA GLY A 119 20.29 -1.21 15.45
C GLY A 119 20.75 -0.12 16.41
N GLN A 120 21.81 0.58 16.02
CA GLN A 120 22.36 1.70 16.76
C GLN A 120 21.76 3.02 16.23
N ASN A 121 21.74 4.07 17.05
CA ASN A 121 21.29 5.42 16.67
C ASN A 121 19.81 5.51 16.24
N GLY A 122 18.95 4.68 16.82
CA GLY A 122 17.49 4.73 16.56
C GLY A 122 17.08 4.23 15.17
N THR A 123 17.98 3.59 14.43
CA THR A 123 17.65 2.86 13.20
C THR A 123 17.65 1.37 13.49
N ASP A 124 16.54 0.72 13.22
CA ASP A 124 16.26 -0.68 13.47
C ASP A 124 16.23 -1.45 12.15
N PHE A 125 16.73 -2.69 12.14
CA PHE A 125 16.84 -3.50 10.93
C PHE A 125 15.82 -4.63 10.92
N LEU A 126 15.09 -4.71 9.83
CA LEU A 126 14.13 -5.75 9.51
C LEU A 126 14.75 -6.68 8.50
N HIS A 127 14.63 -7.98 8.72
CA HIS A 127 15.04 -8.99 7.76
C HIS A 127 13.91 -9.97 7.53
N PHE A 128 13.83 -10.50 6.31
CA PHE A 128 12.94 -11.61 6.04
C PHE A 128 13.60 -12.60 5.07
N CYS A 129 13.35 -13.88 5.30
CA CYS A 129 13.70 -14.98 4.43
C CYS A 129 12.41 -15.66 3.98
N ILE A 130 12.34 -16.05 2.71
CA ILE A 130 11.21 -16.75 2.13
C ILE A 130 11.71 -18.11 1.67
N GLU A 131 11.13 -19.14 2.24
CA GLU A 131 11.44 -20.53 1.95
C GLU A 131 10.24 -21.18 1.26
N ALA A 132 10.50 -22.12 0.35
CA ALA A 132 9.51 -23.03 -0.20
C ALA A 132 9.79 -24.43 0.35
N ASP A 133 8.77 -25.04 0.95
CA ASP A 133 8.79 -26.43 1.41
C ASP A 133 8.08 -27.31 0.35
N SER A 134 8.86 -28.15 -0.33
CA SER A 134 8.37 -29.09 -1.34
C SER A 134 8.97 -30.46 -1.11
N LYS A 135 8.11 -31.48 -0.99
CA LYS A 135 8.52 -32.90 -0.92
C LYS A 135 9.70 -33.15 0.06
N GLN A 136 9.59 -32.61 1.28
CA GLN A 136 10.56 -32.71 2.38
C GLN A 136 11.87 -31.93 2.22
N LYS A 137 11.98 -31.05 1.21
CA LYS A 137 13.12 -30.15 1.07
C LYS A 137 12.68 -28.70 1.21
N ARG A 138 13.29 -27.99 2.15
CA ARG A 138 13.18 -26.53 2.25
C ARG A 138 14.24 -25.86 1.40
N THR A 139 13.83 -24.91 0.59
CA THR A 139 14.70 -24.15 -0.30
C THR A 139 14.43 -22.67 -0.13
N ILE A 140 15.49 -21.85 -0.03
CA ILE A 140 15.34 -20.40 0.05
C ILE A 140 15.05 -19.87 -1.35
N ILE A 141 13.90 -19.21 -1.52
CA ILE A 141 13.43 -18.67 -2.79
C ILE A 141 13.55 -17.14 -2.86
N GLY A 142 13.75 -16.48 -1.71
CA GLY A 142 14.07 -15.06 -1.68
C GLY A 142 14.43 -14.59 -0.28
N ASN A 143 15.12 -13.45 -0.23
CA ASN A 143 15.44 -12.78 1.02
C ASN A 143 15.32 -11.27 0.83
N GLY A 144 15.09 -10.57 1.93
CA GLY A 144 15.02 -9.13 1.92
C GLY A 144 15.42 -8.52 3.24
N SER A 145 15.73 -7.24 3.17
CA SER A 145 16.06 -6.44 4.33
C SER A 145 15.47 -5.05 4.19
N SER A 146 15.11 -4.46 5.32
CA SER A 146 14.62 -3.09 5.40
C SER A 146 15.17 -2.42 6.65
N SER A 147 15.23 -1.09 6.64
CA SER A 147 15.52 -0.31 7.85
C SER A 147 14.36 0.59 8.20
N ILE A 148 14.12 0.74 9.50
CA ILE A 148 13.07 1.57 10.09
C ILE A 148 13.73 2.52 11.09
N ALA A 149 13.28 3.77 11.11
CA ALA A 149 13.60 4.71 12.18
C ALA A 149 12.31 5.28 12.76
N ILE A 150 12.24 5.41 14.09
CA ILE A 150 11.15 6.13 14.77
C ILE A 150 11.65 7.54 15.07
N ILE A 151 11.10 8.54 14.39
CA ILE A 151 11.43 9.94 14.63
C ILE A 151 10.45 10.51 15.66
N ARG A 152 10.75 10.30 16.94
CA ARG A 152 9.94 10.90 18.02
C ARG A 152 10.23 12.41 18.07
N PRO A 153 9.19 13.28 18.07
CA PRO A 153 9.40 14.71 18.28
C PRO A 153 10.13 14.91 19.60
N THR A 154 11.31 15.52 19.55
CA THR A 154 11.99 15.93 20.78
C THR A 154 11.14 17.02 21.40
N VAL A 155 10.40 16.70 22.47
CA VAL A 155 9.75 17.70 23.30
C VAL A 155 10.90 18.48 23.94
N VAL A 156 11.22 19.63 23.34
CA VAL A 156 12.13 20.60 23.97
C VAL A 156 11.44 20.98 25.26
N ALA A 157 11.97 20.52 26.39
CA ALA A 157 11.50 20.92 27.70
C ALA A 157 11.66 22.44 27.76
N SER A 158 10.56 23.16 27.61
CA SER A 158 10.52 24.60 27.86
C SER A 158 10.88 24.76 29.32
N THR A 159 12.09 25.26 29.58
CA THR A 159 12.50 25.74 30.88
C THR A 159 11.57 26.90 31.20
N GLN A 160 10.46 26.63 31.88
CA GLN A 160 9.69 27.66 32.55
C GLN A 160 10.54 28.14 33.72
N THR A 161 11.37 29.13 33.44
CA THR A 161 11.88 30.03 34.47
C THR A 161 10.73 30.94 34.84
N GLU A 162 9.91 30.55 35.81
CA GLU A 162 9.03 31.48 36.50
C GLU A 162 9.95 32.48 37.22
N GLY A 163 10.06 33.68 36.65
CA GLY A 163 10.63 34.83 37.32
C GLY A 163 9.65 35.29 38.38
N ASP A 164 9.92 34.89 39.62
CA ASP A 164 9.25 35.42 40.80
C ASP A 164 9.96 36.71 41.24
N ALA A 165 9.25 37.82 41.20
CA ALA A 165 9.73 39.14 41.60
C ALA A 165 8.61 39.94 42.29
N SER A 166 8.58 39.89 43.63
CA SER A 166 8.25 40.99 44.57
C SER A 166 8.34 40.45 46.01
N GLU A 167 9.37 40.83 46.79
CA GLU A 167 9.32 41.87 47.86
C GLU A 167 8.28 41.56 48.97
N GLU A 168 8.53 41.52 50.28
CA GLU A 168 9.63 41.99 51.16
C GLU A 168 9.33 41.54 52.62
N LYS A 169 10.36 41.58 53.51
CA LYS A 169 10.36 41.65 55.01
C LYS A 169 10.63 40.38 55.87
N SER A 170 11.93 40.21 56.18
CA SER A 170 12.65 40.11 57.50
C SER A 170 11.89 39.73 58.80
N PRO A 171 12.54 39.24 59.91
CA PRO A 171 13.98 39.12 60.17
C PRO A 171 14.48 37.82 60.87
N ARG A 172 15.82 37.65 60.80
CA ARG A 172 16.76 37.04 61.77
C ARG A 172 16.30 35.84 62.62
N ASP A 173 17.02 34.73 62.50
CA ASP A 173 17.75 34.24 63.67
C ASP A 173 19.06 33.54 63.31
N ASP A 174 20.04 33.84 64.17
CA ASP A 174 21.43 33.42 64.19
C ASP A 174 21.53 31.93 64.60
N SER A 175 22.53 31.21 64.07
CA SER A 175 23.33 30.19 64.80
C SER A 175 24.06 29.23 63.85
N SER A 176 25.30 29.58 63.52
CA SER A 176 26.50 28.80 63.82
C SER A 176 26.42 27.27 63.82
N ARG A 177 27.02 26.62 62.80
CA ARG A 177 28.00 25.55 63.07
C ARG A 177 28.98 25.32 61.92
N SER A 178 30.22 25.62 62.24
CA SER A 178 31.48 25.31 61.58
C SER A 178 31.83 23.82 61.50
N GLY A 179 32.59 23.43 60.47
CA GLY A 179 33.68 22.44 60.62
C GLY A 179 33.64 21.21 59.71
N PRO A 180 34.80 20.57 59.44
CA PRO A 180 35.25 20.31 58.07
C PRO A 180 35.64 18.83 57.77
N SER A 181 36.19 18.65 56.56
CA SER A 181 37.30 17.75 56.17
C SER A 181 37.03 16.36 55.58
N LEU A 182 37.69 16.16 54.42
CA LEU A 182 38.11 14.89 53.79
C LEU A 182 39.04 14.09 54.73
N PRO A 183 39.22 12.76 54.53
CA PRO A 183 40.37 12.32 53.74
C PRO A 183 40.15 11.06 52.88
N ALA A 184 41.24 10.70 52.19
CA ALA A 184 41.38 9.76 51.10
C ALA A 184 41.71 8.30 51.51
N ALA A 185 41.61 7.44 50.49
CA ALA A 185 42.37 6.21 50.21
C ALA A 185 42.32 5.03 51.20
N GLN A 186 42.01 3.83 50.68
CA GLN A 186 42.96 2.70 50.68
C GLN A 186 42.48 1.54 49.82
N ALA A 187 43.42 1.02 49.03
CA ALA A 187 43.37 -0.26 48.33
C ALA A 187 43.84 -1.38 49.25
N THR A 188 43.29 -2.59 49.08
CA THR A 188 43.97 -3.85 49.44
C THR A 188 43.64 -4.96 48.46
N SER A 189 44.71 -5.61 48.02
CA SER A 189 44.81 -6.73 47.08
C SER A 189 44.74 -8.07 47.83
N SER A 190 44.38 -9.17 47.14
CA SER A 190 44.82 -10.58 47.34
C SER A 190 44.08 -11.44 46.29
N SER A 191 44.63 -12.14 45.30
CA SER A 191 45.78 -13.06 45.14
C SER A 191 45.63 -14.42 45.84
N SER A 192 45.32 -15.46 45.05
CA SER A 192 45.78 -16.84 45.29
C SER A 192 45.52 -17.75 44.07
N ALA A 193 46.59 -18.41 43.62
CA ALA A 193 46.68 -19.58 42.73
C ALA A 193 47.70 -20.55 43.36
N PRO A 194 48.06 -21.73 42.79
CA PRO A 194 47.33 -22.78 42.08
C PRO A 194 47.51 -24.16 42.81
N PRO A 195 47.25 -25.35 42.21
CA PRO A 195 48.35 -26.08 41.54
C PRO A 195 47.99 -27.06 40.38
N SER A 196 48.99 -27.23 39.50
CA SER A 196 49.54 -28.46 38.85
C SER A 196 48.76 -29.33 37.84
N ALA A 197 49.44 -29.56 36.70
CA ALA A 197 49.16 -30.46 35.58
C ALA A 197 49.48 -31.96 35.89
N PRO A 198 49.24 -32.92 34.95
CA PRO A 198 50.20 -33.16 33.85
C PRO A 198 49.61 -33.51 32.45
N THR A 199 50.33 -33.03 31.43
CA THR A 199 50.88 -33.72 30.23
C THR A 199 50.00 -34.62 29.35
N ASN A 200 49.75 -34.18 28.10
CA ASN A 200 50.21 -34.92 26.91
C ASN A 200 50.15 -34.08 25.61
N ALA A 201 51.10 -34.39 24.73
CA ALA A 201 51.51 -33.63 23.55
C ALA A 201 50.70 -33.98 22.29
N GLU A 202 50.53 -33.00 21.38
CA GLU A 202 50.75 -33.23 19.95
C GLU A 202 51.02 -31.92 19.20
N LEU A 203 52.08 -31.95 18.39
CA LEU A 203 52.60 -30.87 17.55
C LEU A 203 51.62 -30.45 16.45
N ARG A 204 51.55 -29.15 16.14
CA ARG A 204 51.73 -28.69 14.75
C ARG A 204 52.13 -27.22 14.65
N GLU A 205 53.04 -27.00 13.71
CA GLU A 205 53.88 -25.83 13.47
C GLU A 205 53.10 -24.56 13.09
N GLN A 206 53.54 -23.43 13.64
CA GLN A 206 53.33 -22.08 13.10
C GLN A 206 54.59 -21.64 12.35
N PRO A 207 54.47 -20.88 11.25
CA PRO A 207 55.53 -19.97 10.85
C PRO A 207 55.28 -18.58 11.47
N ALA A 208 56.29 -18.10 12.18
CA ALA A 208 56.40 -16.73 12.67
C ALA A 208 56.86 -15.81 11.54
N VAL A 209 56.22 -14.63 11.36
CA VAL A 209 56.89 -13.46 10.81
C VAL A 209 56.34 -12.15 11.42
N ALA A 210 57.26 -11.47 12.10
CA ALA A 210 57.47 -10.03 12.27
C ALA A 210 56.34 -9.10 12.77
N VAL A 211 56.60 -8.62 13.99
CA VAL A 211 56.18 -7.36 14.57
C VAL A 211 56.61 -6.18 13.68
N GLY A 212 55.66 -5.30 13.39
CA GLY A 212 55.89 -4.01 12.74
C GLY A 212 54.61 -3.17 12.73
N ASN A 213 54.37 -2.43 13.80
CA ASN A 213 53.48 -1.25 13.82
C ASN A 213 54.42 -0.03 13.74
N PRO A 214 54.10 1.10 13.06
CA PRO A 214 52.86 1.81 13.33
C PRO A 214 52.17 2.48 12.12
N GLU A 215 50.97 3.01 12.38
CA GLU A 215 50.34 4.14 11.69
C GLU A 215 50.05 4.00 10.18
N SER A 216 48.87 3.46 9.86
CA SER A 216 48.18 3.85 8.63
C SER A 216 46.71 4.14 8.91
N ALA A 217 46.40 5.43 9.00
CA ALA A 217 45.04 5.94 8.92
C ALA A 217 44.39 5.43 7.62
N LYS A 218 43.24 4.75 7.77
CA LYS A 218 42.42 4.24 6.67
C LYS A 218 42.02 5.40 5.75
N LYS A 219 42.71 5.52 4.61
CA LYS A 219 42.35 6.43 3.52
C LYS A 219 41.09 5.91 2.83
N SER A 220 40.06 6.75 2.86
CA SER A 220 38.81 6.60 2.11
C SER A 220 39.08 6.39 0.61
N ILE A 221 38.47 5.35 0.05
CA ILE A 221 38.58 4.91 -1.37
C ILE A 221 37.86 5.88 -2.34
N LEU A 222 37.24 6.95 -1.83
CA LEU A 222 36.41 7.90 -2.60
C LEU A 222 36.96 9.33 -2.66
N ARG A 223 38.29 9.49 -2.66
CA ARG A 223 38.91 10.77 -3.01
C ARG A 223 39.99 10.57 -4.07
N ARG A 224 39.68 11.00 -5.29
CA ARG A 224 40.70 11.21 -6.33
C ARG A 224 41.72 12.25 -5.81
N PRO A 225 43.03 12.06 -6.02
CA PRO A 225 44.03 13.04 -5.65
C PRO A 225 43.77 14.34 -6.42
N ALA A 226 43.68 15.45 -5.68
CA ALA A 226 43.66 16.77 -6.29
C ALA A 226 45.02 17.02 -6.94
N VAL A 227 45.03 17.08 -8.28
CA VAL A 227 46.19 17.53 -9.04
C VAL A 227 46.39 19.00 -8.73
N VAL A 228 47.46 19.32 -8.01
CA VAL A 228 47.87 20.70 -7.72
C VAL A 228 48.28 21.35 -9.04
N GLY A 229 47.54 22.38 -9.46
CA GLY A 229 47.87 23.21 -10.62
C GLY A 229 46.82 23.29 -11.73
N VAL A 230 45.71 22.54 -11.66
CA VAL A 230 44.62 22.67 -12.64
C VAL A 230 43.50 23.53 -12.04
N PRO A 231 43.14 24.68 -12.64
CA PRO A 231 42.05 25.52 -12.12
C PRO A 231 40.76 24.69 -12.08
N ALA A 232 40.12 24.67 -10.91
CA ALA A 232 38.88 23.94 -10.69
C ALA A 232 37.85 24.34 -11.76
N ALA A 233 37.61 23.44 -12.71
CA ALA A 233 36.55 23.61 -13.68
C ALA A 233 35.25 23.77 -12.89
N LYS A 234 34.66 24.98 -12.91
CA LYS A 234 33.35 25.27 -12.32
C LYS A 234 32.40 24.19 -12.81
N GLN A 235 32.06 23.24 -11.94
CA GLN A 235 30.95 22.32 -12.20
C GLN A 235 29.73 23.21 -12.35
N ARG A 236 29.32 23.42 -13.60
CA ARG A 236 28.02 24.00 -13.91
C ARG A 236 27.01 23.13 -13.20
N ARG A 237 26.37 23.69 -12.18
CA ARG A 237 25.15 23.13 -11.58
C ARG A 237 24.25 22.77 -12.75
N VAL A 238 24.00 21.48 -12.95
CA VAL A 238 23.01 21.02 -13.91
C VAL A 238 21.69 21.50 -13.35
N VAL A 239 21.25 22.68 -13.81
CA VAL A 239 19.89 23.14 -13.60
C VAL A 239 19.07 22.18 -14.44
N PHE A 240 18.44 21.20 -13.80
CA PHE A 240 17.38 20.43 -14.43
C PHE A 240 16.36 21.47 -14.87
N VAL A 241 16.28 21.68 -16.19
CA VAL A 241 15.21 22.46 -16.78
C VAL A 241 13.94 21.69 -16.40
N GLU A 242 13.23 22.18 -15.39
CA GLU A 242 11.90 21.68 -15.07
C GLU A 242 11.05 21.94 -16.30
N GLU A 243 10.88 20.91 -17.13
CA GLU A 243 9.91 20.95 -18.21
C GLU A 243 8.55 21.30 -17.58
N LYS A 244 7.95 22.37 -18.10
CA LYS A 244 6.61 22.80 -17.70
C LYS A 244 5.61 21.78 -18.22
N GLU A 245 5.44 20.70 -17.46
CA GLU A 245 4.48 19.66 -17.75
C GLU A 245 3.08 20.16 -17.39
N THR A 246 2.32 20.60 -18.39
CA THR A 246 0.90 20.94 -18.20
C THR A 246 0.07 19.68 -18.36
N LYS A 247 -0.54 19.21 -17.27
CA LYS A 247 -1.45 18.04 -17.28
C LYS A 247 -2.88 18.46 -17.07
N SER A 248 -3.81 17.70 -17.65
CA SER A 248 -5.25 17.95 -17.52
C SER A 248 -5.91 16.87 -16.68
N PHE A 249 -6.66 17.31 -15.68
CA PHE A 249 -7.36 16.47 -14.72
C PHE A 249 -8.86 16.79 -14.74
N MET A 250 -9.63 15.95 -14.07
CA MET A 250 -11.04 16.19 -13.83
C MET A 250 -11.44 15.82 -12.40
N LEU A 251 -12.41 16.54 -11.86
CA LEU A 251 -13.12 16.21 -10.63
C LEU A 251 -14.53 15.76 -11.01
N VAL A 252 -14.85 14.50 -10.71
CA VAL A 252 -16.08 13.83 -11.13
C VAL A 252 -17.07 13.79 -9.98
N GLY A 253 -18.36 13.96 -10.26
CA GLY A 253 -19.43 13.74 -9.28
C GLY A 253 -19.74 14.96 -8.41
N VAL A 254 -19.34 16.16 -8.84
CA VAL A 254 -19.64 17.40 -8.12
C VAL A 254 -21.15 17.65 -8.13
N SER A 255 -21.77 17.68 -6.95
CA SER A 255 -23.18 18.03 -6.79
C SER A 255 -23.32 19.53 -6.49
N SER A 256 -23.93 20.30 -7.40
CA SER A 256 -24.16 21.74 -7.15
C SER A 256 -25.38 22.27 -7.90
N ARG A 257 -26.08 23.27 -7.34
CA ARG A 257 -27.13 24.01 -8.08
C ARG A 257 -26.53 24.96 -9.12
N HIS A 258 -25.42 25.58 -8.75
CA HIS A 258 -24.72 26.59 -9.55
C HIS A 258 -23.21 26.29 -9.51
N PRO A 259 -22.72 25.34 -10.33
CA PRO A 259 -21.34 24.85 -10.22
C PRO A 259 -20.31 25.95 -10.52
N LYS A 260 -20.66 26.93 -11.37
CA LYS A 260 -19.78 28.06 -11.74
C LYS A 260 -19.61 29.12 -10.65
N SER A 261 -20.53 29.21 -9.70
CA SER A 261 -20.53 30.22 -8.62
C SER A 261 -20.45 29.56 -7.24
N ASN A 262 -19.96 28.32 -7.18
CA ASN A 262 -19.81 27.61 -5.92
C ASN A 262 -18.44 27.89 -5.30
N ASP A 263 -18.39 28.84 -4.36
CA ASP A 263 -17.19 29.23 -3.64
C ASP A 263 -16.56 28.06 -2.86
N GLU A 264 -17.38 27.12 -2.35
CA GLU A 264 -16.88 25.95 -1.61
C GLU A 264 -16.07 25.03 -2.53
N LEU A 265 -16.54 24.83 -3.77
CA LEU A 265 -15.86 24.02 -4.77
C LEU A 265 -14.52 24.66 -5.17
N GLU A 266 -14.52 25.98 -5.33
CA GLU A 266 -13.30 26.73 -5.64
C GLU A 266 -12.30 26.68 -4.48
N LYS A 267 -12.77 26.84 -3.23
CA LYS A 267 -11.94 26.69 -2.02
C LYS A 267 -11.35 25.28 -1.93
N MET A 268 -12.16 24.24 -2.16
CA MET A 268 -11.70 22.85 -2.15
C MET A 268 -10.63 22.60 -3.21
N LEU A 269 -10.84 23.08 -4.45
CA LEU A 269 -9.87 22.91 -5.52
C LEU A 269 -8.56 23.67 -5.22
N LYS A 270 -8.66 24.92 -4.75
CA LYS A 270 -7.52 25.77 -4.35
C LYS A 270 -6.71 25.17 -3.20
N ALA A 271 -7.35 24.44 -2.28
CA ALA A 271 -6.66 23.77 -1.17
C ALA A 271 -5.72 22.66 -1.67
N ILE A 272 -6.00 22.08 -2.84
CA ILE A 272 -5.24 20.95 -3.39
C ILE A 272 -4.26 21.42 -4.46
N VAL A 273 -4.74 22.20 -5.43
CA VAL A 273 -3.97 22.67 -6.60
C VAL A 273 -4.43 24.03 -7.12
N LYS A 274 -3.51 24.79 -7.73
CA LYS A 274 -3.85 25.96 -8.54
C LYS A 274 -4.32 25.53 -9.93
N ALA A 275 -5.63 25.33 -10.06
CA ALA A 275 -6.27 24.96 -11.31
C ALA A 275 -6.35 26.12 -12.32
N GLU A 276 -6.15 25.79 -13.60
CA GLU A 276 -6.35 26.68 -14.75
C GLU A 276 -7.33 26.07 -15.75
N ASN A 277 -7.87 26.88 -16.68
CA ASN A 277 -8.78 26.43 -17.74
C ASN A 277 -9.94 25.57 -17.20
N VAL A 278 -10.63 26.11 -16.20
CA VAL A 278 -11.66 25.39 -15.46
C VAL A 278 -12.96 25.34 -16.28
N GLU A 279 -13.36 24.14 -16.70
CA GLU A 279 -14.57 23.90 -17.50
C GLU A 279 -15.56 23.01 -16.75
N PHE A 280 -16.84 23.35 -16.85
CA PHE A 280 -17.92 22.60 -16.22
C PHE A 280 -18.78 21.90 -17.26
N GLU A 281 -18.97 20.61 -17.09
CA GLU A 281 -19.81 19.80 -17.96
C GLU A 281 -20.78 18.93 -17.14
N SER A 282 -22.05 18.86 -17.54
CA SER A 282 -23.02 18.00 -16.88
C SER A 282 -22.72 16.52 -17.14
N LEU A 283 -22.66 15.71 -16.08
CA LEU A 283 -22.44 14.27 -16.21
C LEU A 283 -23.59 13.60 -16.99
N PRO A 284 -23.32 12.59 -17.84
CA PRO A 284 -24.32 11.88 -18.61
C PRO A 284 -25.13 10.86 -17.78
N ILE A 285 -25.31 11.11 -16.48
CA ILE A 285 -26.00 10.21 -15.54
C ILE A 285 -27.37 10.75 -15.12
N LYS A 286 -28.21 9.88 -14.58
CA LYS A 286 -29.58 10.19 -14.15
C LYS A 286 -29.62 11.06 -12.90
N LYS A 287 -28.62 10.99 -12.04
CA LYS A 287 -28.49 11.86 -10.85
C LYS A 287 -28.48 13.32 -11.29
N ARG A 288 -29.43 14.09 -10.78
CA ARG A 288 -29.57 15.51 -11.11
C ARG A 288 -28.41 16.30 -10.52
N ARG A 289 -28.06 17.42 -11.16
CA ARG A 289 -27.09 18.40 -10.65
C ARG A 289 -25.69 17.81 -10.40
N SER A 290 -25.34 16.75 -11.11
CA SER A 290 -24.03 16.11 -11.06
C SER A 290 -23.17 16.58 -12.24
N PHE A 291 -21.95 17.03 -11.96
CA PHE A 291 -21.06 17.66 -12.94
C PHE A 291 -19.66 17.01 -12.92
N VAL A 292 -18.97 17.14 -14.05
CA VAL A 292 -17.51 17.00 -14.15
C VAL A 292 -16.91 18.38 -14.28
N LEU A 293 -15.89 18.63 -13.48
CA LEU A 293 -15.05 19.81 -13.56
C LEU A 293 -13.72 19.42 -14.20
N ARG A 294 -13.41 19.95 -15.38
CA ARG A 294 -12.12 19.75 -16.05
C ARG A 294 -11.22 20.92 -15.76
N PHE A 295 -9.93 20.67 -15.54
CA PHE A 295 -8.96 21.73 -15.29
C PHE A 295 -7.55 21.27 -15.66
N SER A 296 -6.66 22.23 -15.88
CA SER A 296 -5.23 21.99 -16.13
C SER A 296 -4.38 22.45 -14.95
N VAL A 297 -3.25 21.78 -14.75
CA VAL A 297 -2.26 22.08 -13.71
C VAL A 297 -0.90 22.21 -14.38
N LYS A 298 -0.17 23.30 -14.08
CA LYS A 298 1.11 23.64 -14.74
C LYS A 298 2.35 23.16 -14.00
N THR A 299 2.28 22.95 -12.70
CA THR A 299 3.47 22.63 -11.89
C THR A 299 3.56 21.13 -11.66
N SER A 300 4.74 20.54 -11.89
CA SER A 300 4.97 19.10 -11.70
C SER A 300 4.67 18.65 -10.26
N GLN A 301 4.93 19.51 -9.26
CA GLN A 301 4.61 19.23 -7.87
C GLN A 301 3.10 19.09 -7.63
N GLU A 302 2.29 19.98 -8.21
CA GLU A 302 0.83 19.90 -8.09
C GLU A 302 0.27 18.73 -8.89
N CYS A 303 0.80 18.45 -10.09
CA CYS A 303 0.43 17.26 -10.87
C CYS A 303 0.64 15.98 -10.03
N ARG A 304 1.80 15.83 -9.39
CA ARG A 304 2.10 14.70 -8.49
C ARG A 304 1.21 14.64 -7.25
N LYS A 305 0.64 15.77 -6.79
CA LYS A 305 -0.35 15.76 -5.70
C LYS A 305 -1.66 15.15 -6.20
N VAL A 306 -2.14 15.57 -7.37
CA VAL A 306 -3.38 15.03 -7.97
C VAL A 306 -3.21 13.58 -8.36
N GLU A 307 -2.09 13.20 -8.98
CA GLU A 307 -1.79 11.82 -9.37
C GLU A 307 -1.81 10.87 -8.16
N ARG A 308 -1.23 11.28 -7.01
CA ARG A 308 -1.32 10.49 -5.77
C ARG A 308 -2.74 10.28 -5.27
N LEU A 309 -3.62 11.27 -5.45
CA LEU A 309 -5.04 11.12 -5.12
C LEU A 309 -5.75 10.16 -6.08
N ILE A 310 -5.29 10.05 -7.33
CA ILE A 310 -5.83 9.14 -8.35
C ILE A 310 -5.34 7.70 -8.11
N GLU A 311 -4.05 7.50 -7.86
CA GLU A 311 -3.42 6.18 -7.67
C GLU A 311 -4.00 5.40 -6.49
N GLN A 312 -4.49 6.10 -5.46
CA GLN A 312 -5.12 5.48 -4.29
C GLN A 312 -6.55 4.98 -4.55
N GLN A 313 -7.13 5.29 -5.71
CA GLN A 313 -8.56 5.04 -5.96
C GLN A 313 -8.80 3.75 -6.74
N ARG A 314 -9.75 2.95 -6.24
CA ARG A 314 -10.34 1.81 -6.95
C ARG A 314 -11.31 2.32 -8.01
N TRP A 315 -10.79 2.61 -9.20
CA TRP A 315 -11.55 3.23 -10.30
C TRP A 315 -12.90 2.56 -10.59
N HIS A 316 -12.98 1.22 -10.50
CA HIS A 316 -14.19 0.46 -10.77
C HIS A 316 -15.28 0.71 -9.72
N GLU A 317 -14.92 1.04 -8.48
CA GLU A 317 -15.88 1.40 -7.43
C GLU A 317 -16.46 2.79 -7.71
N PHE A 318 -15.59 3.79 -7.98
CA PHE A 318 -15.98 5.18 -8.20
C PHE A 318 -16.72 5.43 -9.51
N PHE A 319 -16.37 4.72 -10.60
CA PHE A 319 -17.08 4.83 -11.88
C PHE A 319 -18.26 3.87 -12.02
N SER A 320 -18.56 3.04 -11.00
CA SER A 320 -19.77 2.20 -11.03
C SER A 320 -21.03 3.07 -11.12
N VAL A 321 -22.03 2.60 -11.86
CA VAL A 321 -23.28 3.35 -12.02
C VAL A 321 -24.01 3.51 -10.67
N VAL A 322 -23.88 2.52 -9.81
CA VAL A 322 -24.43 2.50 -8.44
C VAL A 322 -23.81 3.61 -7.60
N TYR A 323 -22.48 3.74 -7.61
CA TYR A 323 -21.80 4.80 -6.88
C TYR A 323 -22.15 6.17 -7.46
N LEU A 324 -21.95 6.39 -8.77
CA LEU A 324 -22.18 7.70 -9.39
C LEU A 324 -23.62 8.21 -9.24
N CYS A 325 -24.61 7.30 -9.21
CA CYS A 325 -26.01 7.64 -9.01
C CYS A 325 -26.44 7.72 -7.55
N SER A 326 -25.59 7.32 -6.60
CA SER A 326 -25.88 7.38 -5.16
C SER A 326 -25.90 8.83 -4.66
N ASP A 327 -26.82 9.15 -3.75
CA ASP A 327 -26.85 10.46 -3.10
C ASP A 327 -25.64 10.68 -2.18
N ALA A 328 -25.07 9.59 -1.64
CA ALA A 328 -23.89 9.60 -0.80
C ALA A 328 -22.56 9.60 -1.57
N ALA A 329 -22.60 9.71 -2.91
CA ALA A 329 -21.39 9.76 -3.73
C ALA A 329 -20.59 11.03 -3.46
N GLU A 330 -19.31 10.87 -3.14
CA GLU A 330 -18.37 11.97 -2.93
C GLU A 330 -17.65 12.31 -4.25
N PRO A 331 -17.30 13.58 -4.48
CA PRO A 331 -16.50 13.95 -5.64
C PRO A 331 -15.10 13.34 -5.59
N PHE A 332 -14.57 12.91 -6.73
CA PHE A 332 -13.25 12.29 -6.82
C PHE A 332 -12.43 12.78 -8.00
N PHE A 333 -11.11 12.83 -7.84
CA PHE A 333 -10.16 13.26 -8.88
C PHE A 333 -9.84 12.11 -9.83
N TRP A 334 -9.69 12.44 -11.11
CA TRP A 334 -9.25 11.52 -12.14
C TRP A 334 -8.50 12.23 -13.27
N ASN A 335 -7.85 11.46 -14.15
CA ASN A 335 -7.28 12.00 -15.38
C ASN A 335 -8.39 12.51 -16.31
N SER A 336 -8.18 13.65 -16.98
CA SER A 336 -9.20 14.22 -17.86
C SER A 336 -9.52 13.25 -19.02
N MET A 337 -10.79 12.89 -19.18
CA MET A 337 -11.27 12.04 -20.28
C MET A 337 -12.59 12.55 -20.85
N PRO A 338 -12.88 12.37 -22.16
CA PRO A 338 -14.12 12.84 -22.76
C PRO A 338 -15.34 12.09 -22.20
N MET A 339 -16.53 12.70 -22.30
CA MET A 339 -17.77 12.09 -21.77
C MET A 339 -18.06 10.70 -22.34
N THR A 340 -17.71 10.45 -23.60
CA THR A 340 -17.82 9.14 -24.22
C THR A 340 -16.96 8.10 -23.50
N THR A 341 -15.71 8.44 -23.17
CA THR A 341 -14.83 7.58 -22.38
C THR A 341 -15.33 7.38 -20.95
N ILE A 342 -15.97 8.38 -20.33
CA ILE A 342 -16.62 8.16 -19.01
C ILE A 342 -17.70 7.08 -19.12
N ILE A 343 -18.54 7.13 -20.15
CA ILE A 343 -19.57 6.10 -20.37
C ILE A 343 -18.93 4.73 -20.60
N GLU A 344 -17.85 4.64 -21.41
CA GLU A 344 -17.09 3.38 -21.57
C GLU A 344 -16.57 2.86 -20.23
N THR A 345 -15.96 3.72 -19.43
CA THR A 345 -15.47 3.39 -18.08
C THR A 345 -16.58 2.88 -17.18
N MET A 346 -17.80 3.41 -17.26
CA MET A 346 -18.94 2.91 -16.48
C MET A 346 -19.31 1.46 -16.83
N PHE A 347 -19.26 1.09 -18.12
CA PHE A 347 -19.47 -0.31 -18.54
C PHE A 347 -18.38 -1.23 -18.01
N LEU A 348 -17.12 -0.82 -18.14
CA LEU A 348 -15.97 -1.59 -17.65
C LEU A 348 -16.00 -1.73 -16.12
N ALA A 349 -16.32 -0.65 -15.41
CA ALA A 349 -16.45 -0.62 -13.97
C ALA A 349 -17.55 -1.59 -13.50
N GLN A 350 -18.73 -1.56 -14.13
CA GLN A 350 -19.82 -2.46 -13.78
C GLN A 350 -19.47 -3.93 -14.02
N ARG A 351 -18.76 -4.22 -15.11
CA ARG A 351 -18.23 -5.57 -15.39
C ARG A 351 -17.28 -6.02 -14.29
N MET A 352 -16.37 -5.15 -13.89
CA MET A 352 -15.38 -5.42 -12.86
C MET A 352 -16.01 -5.69 -11.49
N VAL A 353 -17.05 -4.95 -11.13
CA VAL A 353 -17.81 -5.18 -9.89
C VAL A 353 -18.48 -6.57 -9.90
N ARG A 354 -19.00 -7.02 -11.05
CA ARG A 354 -19.62 -8.35 -11.19
C ARG A 354 -18.60 -9.49 -11.31
N ASN A 355 -17.45 -9.23 -11.93
CA ASN A 355 -16.39 -10.21 -12.12
C ASN A 355 -15.02 -9.60 -11.74
N PRO A 356 -14.66 -9.64 -10.44
CA PRO A 356 -13.42 -9.03 -9.95
C PRO A 356 -12.13 -9.72 -10.43
N GLN A 357 -12.21 -10.80 -11.22
CA GLN A 357 -11.03 -11.58 -11.63
C GLN A 357 -10.22 -10.95 -12.77
N GLU A 358 -10.75 -9.91 -13.43
CA GLU A 358 -10.07 -9.19 -14.52
C GLU A 358 -9.25 -8.00 -13.96
N ASP A 359 -8.19 -8.24 -13.17
CA ASP A 359 -7.37 -7.18 -12.56
C ASP A 359 -6.51 -6.46 -13.64
N HIS A 360 -7.15 -5.63 -14.46
CA HIS A 360 -6.52 -4.86 -15.54
C HIS A 360 -6.63 -3.36 -15.27
N SER A 361 -5.54 -2.64 -15.53
CA SER A 361 -5.54 -1.16 -15.54
C SER A 361 -6.64 -0.61 -16.47
N LEU A 362 -7.34 0.43 -16.02
CA LEU A 362 -8.39 1.10 -16.80
C LEU A 362 -7.88 1.53 -18.18
N ASP A 363 -6.67 2.08 -18.27
CA ASP A 363 -6.08 2.52 -19.54
C ASP A 363 -5.88 1.34 -20.52
N ALA A 364 -5.49 0.18 -19.99
CA ALA A 364 -5.35 -1.03 -20.80
C ALA A 364 -6.71 -1.52 -21.32
N GLN A 365 -7.74 -1.49 -20.47
CA GLN A 365 -9.09 -1.88 -20.85
C GLN A 365 -9.71 -0.92 -21.88
N LEU A 366 -9.53 0.40 -21.71
CA LEU A 366 -10.01 1.41 -22.65
C LEU A 366 -9.33 1.32 -24.02
N LYS A 367 -8.03 0.99 -24.06
CA LYS A 367 -7.29 0.73 -25.31
C LYS A 367 -7.80 -0.52 -26.03
N ASN A 368 -8.13 -1.58 -25.29
CA ASN A 368 -8.65 -2.82 -25.85
C ASN A 368 -10.19 -2.86 -25.85
N LYS A 369 -10.79 -2.36 -26.93
CA LYS A 369 -12.24 -2.31 -27.14
C LYS A 369 -12.96 -3.68 -27.09
N ARG A 370 -12.24 -4.81 -27.03
CA ARG A 370 -12.84 -6.13 -26.76
C ARG A 370 -13.49 -6.19 -25.37
N PHE A 371 -12.88 -5.58 -24.34
CA PHE A 371 -13.48 -5.57 -23.00
C PHE A 371 -14.80 -4.79 -22.99
N LEU A 372 -14.84 -3.67 -23.70
CA LEU A 372 -16.06 -2.89 -23.88
C LEU A 372 -17.14 -3.69 -24.64
N ALA A 373 -16.76 -4.40 -25.71
CA ALA A 373 -17.69 -5.27 -26.45
C ALA A 373 -18.29 -6.36 -25.57
N LEU A 374 -17.46 -7.07 -24.80
CA LEU A 374 -17.92 -8.09 -23.85
C LEU A 374 -18.85 -7.52 -22.77
N SER A 375 -18.62 -6.28 -22.34
CA SER A 375 -19.49 -5.59 -21.37
C SER A 375 -20.84 -5.22 -21.99
N ILE A 376 -20.87 -4.82 -23.27
CA ILE A 376 -22.09 -4.42 -23.98
C ILE A 376 -22.92 -5.63 -24.44
N GLU A 377 -22.28 -6.77 -24.71
CA GLU A 377 -22.95 -8.03 -25.08
C GLU A 377 -23.75 -8.63 -23.91
N ASP A 378 -23.34 -8.40 -22.66
CA ASP A 378 -24.13 -8.75 -21.48
C ASP A 378 -25.36 -7.83 -21.36
N ALA A 379 -26.52 -8.38 -21.68
CA ALA A 379 -27.79 -7.64 -21.66
C ALA A 379 -28.13 -7.09 -20.27
N ALA A 380 -27.85 -7.84 -19.20
CA ALA A 380 -28.19 -7.44 -17.83
C ALA A 380 -27.26 -6.33 -17.33
N LEU A 381 -25.97 -6.39 -17.67
CA LEU A 381 -25.02 -5.32 -17.36
C LEU A 381 -25.36 -4.06 -18.16
N LYS A 382 -25.62 -4.22 -19.46
CA LYS A 382 -25.99 -3.12 -20.34
C LYS A 382 -27.25 -2.40 -19.86
N GLU A 383 -28.30 -3.13 -19.51
CA GLU A 383 -29.52 -2.54 -18.99
C GLU A 383 -29.26 -1.77 -17.69
N GLU A 384 -28.47 -2.33 -16.77
CA GLU A 384 -28.11 -1.69 -15.51
C GLU A 384 -27.40 -0.35 -15.74
N VAL A 385 -26.35 -0.32 -16.57
CA VAL A 385 -25.62 0.93 -16.87
C VAL A 385 -26.53 1.93 -17.56
N LEU A 386 -27.30 1.51 -18.57
CA LEU A 386 -28.23 2.40 -19.30
C LEU A 386 -29.35 2.96 -18.41
N SER A 387 -29.76 2.22 -17.38
CA SER A 387 -30.77 2.68 -16.42
C SER A 387 -30.31 3.88 -15.58
N GLY A 388 -28.99 3.98 -15.34
CA GLY A 388 -28.36 5.09 -14.63
C GLY A 388 -27.89 6.23 -15.51
N LEU A 389 -28.01 6.13 -16.84
CA LEU A 389 -27.73 7.25 -17.76
C LEU A 389 -28.97 8.15 -17.95
N ASN A 390 -28.73 9.44 -18.18
CA ASN A 390 -29.76 10.37 -18.66
C ASN A 390 -29.92 10.28 -20.19
N ASP A 391 -30.85 11.04 -20.77
CA ASP A 391 -31.13 10.97 -22.21
C ASP A 391 -29.92 11.38 -23.07
N ARG A 392 -29.13 12.37 -22.61
CA ARG A 392 -27.86 12.74 -23.26
C ARG A 392 -26.88 11.57 -23.24
N GLY A 393 -26.71 10.92 -22.09
CA GLY A 393 -25.84 9.74 -21.94
C GLY A 393 -26.26 8.57 -22.81
N LYS A 394 -27.57 8.27 -22.85
CA LYS A 394 -28.13 7.24 -23.73
C LYS A 394 -27.92 7.57 -25.22
N SER A 395 -28.04 8.84 -25.60
CA SER A 395 -27.74 9.28 -26.96
C SER A 395 -26.26 9.12 -27.30
N LEU A 396 -25.34 9.55 -26.43
CA LEU A 396 -23.90 9.37 -26.60
C LEU A 396 -23.52 7.89 -26.70
N PHE A 397 -24.13 7.04 -25.87
CA PHE A 397 -23.94 5.60 -25.93
C PHE A 397 -24.30 5.05 -27.32
N LYS A 398 -25.49 5.36 -27.82
CA LYS A 398 -25.98 4.86 -29.12
C LYS A 398 -25.15 5.38 -30.31
N LYS A 399 -24.74 6.65 -30.27
CA LYS A 399 -24.03 7.32 -31.38
C LYS A 399 -22.54 6.99 -31.41
N ASP A 400 -21.88 6.96 -30.26
CA ASP A 400 -20.42 7.00 -30.20
C ASP A 400 -19.81 5.75 -29.54
N VAL A 401 -20.43 5.21 -28.49
CA VAL A 401 -19.86 4.09 -27.70
C VAL A 401 -20.20 2.74 -28.32
N GLN A 402 -21.48 2.49 -28.59
CA GLN A 402 -21.97 1.22 -29.14
C GLN A 402 -21.30 0.87 -30.48
N PRO A 403 -21.12 1.80 -31.45
CA PRO A 403 -20.45 1.47 -32.71
C PRO A 403 -18.98 1.10 -32.56
N GLN A 404 -18.28 1.63 -31.56
CA GLN A 404 -16.87 1.30 -31.31
C GLN A 404 -16.68 -0.14 -30.85
N ALA A 405 -17.64 -0.68 -30.10
CA ALA A 405 -17.65 -2.08 -29.69
C ALA A 405 -17.90 -3.01 -30.89
N SER A 406 -18.82 -2.65 -31.79
CA SER A 406 -19.18 -3.50 -32.94
C SER A 406 -18.14 -3.50 -34.08
N LYS A 407 -17.43 -2.39 -34.31
CA LYS A 407 -16.54 -2.23 -35.47
C LYS A 407 -15.32 -3.17 -35.52
N ARG A 408 -14.91 -3.80 -34.41
CA ARG A 408 -13.74 -4.71 -34.37
C ARG A 408 -14.07 -6.20 -34.33
N GLY A 409 -15.34 -6.59 -34.14
CA GLY A 409 -15.78 -7.98 -34.29
C GLY A 409 -15.60 -8.51 -35.72
N LEU A 410 -15.52 -7.63 -36.72
CA LEU A 410 -15.42 -7.99 -38.14
C LEU A 410 -13.98 -8.12 -38.69
N MET A 411 -12.93 -7.70 -37.97
CA MET A 411 -11.55 -7.79 -38.48
C MET A 411 -10.77 -9.03 -38.02
N PHE A 412 -11.31 -9.85 -37.11
CA PHE A 412 -10.69 -11.11 -36.68
C PHE A 412 -11.59 -12.34 -36.88
N GLY A 413 -12.60 -12.23 -37.74
CA GLY A 413 -13.38 -13.37 -38.19
C GLY A 413 -12.57 -14.23 -39.16
N PHE A 414 -11.61 -15.01 -38.66
CA PHE A 414 -11.26 -16.25 -39.34
C PHE A 414 -12.52 -17.12 -39.33
N PRO A 415 -13.07 -17.50 -40.50
CA PRO A 415 -14.19 -18.42 -40.52
C PRO A 415 -13.68 -19.75 -39.94
N LEU A 416 -14.15 -20.08 -38.73
CA LEU A 416 -14.18 -21.46 -38.28
C LEU A 416 -15.05 -22.22 -39.28
N LYS A 417 -14.42 -22.76 -40.33
CA LYS A 417 -15.01 -23.76 -41.20
C LYS A 417 -15.38 -24.94 -40.30
N SER A 418 -16.65 -25.02 -39.94
CA SER A 418 -17.26 -26.22 -39.39
C SER A 418 -17.17 -27.30 -40.48
N GLY A 419 -16.14 -28.14 -40.36
CA GLY A 419 -15.96 -29.32 -41.17
C GLY A 419 -17.06 -30.33 -40.86
N ARG A 420 -17.80 -30.67 -41.91
CA ARG A 420 -18.40 -31.97 -42.22
C ARG A 420 -19.37 -32.60 -41.20
N LYS A 421 -20.64 -32.58 -41.63
CA LYS A 421 -21.59 -33.70 -41.60
C LYS A 421 -20.91 -35.07 -41.52
N ASP A 422 -21.30 -35.86 -40.53
CA ASP A 422 -21.61 -37.26 -40.76
C ASP A 422 -23.03 -37.56 -40.29
N ARG A 423 -23.76 -38.17 -41.22
CA ARG A 423 -25.09 -38.76 -41.06
C ARG A 423 -24.91 -40.12 -40.40
N THR A 424 -25.70 -40.43 -39.39
CA THR A 424 -26.37 -41.74 -39.30
C THR A 424 -27.68 -41.61 -38.52
N ASN A 425 -28.74 -42.07 -39.19
CA ASN A 425 -30.03 -42.43 -38.62
C ASN A 425 -29.86 -43.59 -37.62
N SER A 426 -30.57 -43.56 -36.50
CA SER A 426 -31.43 -44.68 -36.13
C SER A 426 -32.53 -44.24 -35.16
N GLN A 427 -33.73 -44.74 -35.45
CA GLN A 427 -34.97 -44.55 -34.70
C GLN A 427 -34.93 -45.25 -33.33
N ALA A 428 -35.66 -44.74 -32.34
CA ALA A 428 -36.89 -45.36 -31.82
C ALA A 428 -37.27 -44.84 -30.42
N HIS A 429 -38.53 -44.43 -30.33
CA HIS A 429 -39.47 -44.56 -29.21
C HIS A 429 -38.96 -44.50 -27.76
N SER A 430 -39.44 -43.50 -27.00
CA SER A 430 -40.42 -43.77 -25.91
C SER A 430 -40.77 -42.47 -25.18
N LEU A 431 -42.04 -42.42 -24.78
CA LEU A 431 -42.74 -41.35 -24.10
C LEU A 431 -42.16 -41.05 -22.72
N HIS A 432 -42.08 -39.77 -22.35
CA HIS A 432 -42.52 -39.33 -21.02
C HIS A 432 -42.89 -37.84 -21.07
N ARG A 433 -44.20 -37.58 -21.00
CA ARG A 433 -44.75 -36.27 -20.64
C ARG A 433 -44.30 -35.96 -19.21
N PHE A 434 -43.56 -34.87 -19.01
CA PHE A 434 -43.41 -34.25 -17.69
C PHE A 434 -44.08 -32.89 -17.68
N SER A 435 -45.15 -32.83 -16.89
CA SER A 435 -45.98 -31.67 -16.59
C SER A 435 -45.21 -30.69 -15.71
N TRP A 436 -45.06 -29.44 -16.14
CA TRP A 436 -44.63 -28.34 -15.28
C TRP A 436 -45.85 -27.78 -14.53
N LYS A 437 -46.06 -28.25 -13.31
CA LYS A 437 -46.90 -27.57 -12.33
C LYS A 437 -46.17 -26.33 -11.82
N ARG A 438 -46.89 -25.20 -11.87
CA ARG A 438 -46.58 -23.94 -11.16
C ARG A 438 -46.09 -24.21 -9.75
N MET A 439 -44.89 -23.73 -9.42
CA MET A 439 -44.46 -23.51 -8.05
C MET A 439 -44.34 -22.00 -7.83
N SER A 440 -45.29 -21.48 -7.06
CA SER A 440 -45.24 -20.16 -6.43
C SER A 440 -44.05 -20.10 -5.48
N TRP A 441 -43.14 -19.16 -5.71
CA TRP A 441 -42.15 -18.79 -4.71
C TRP A 441 -42.72 -17.68 -3.82
N THR A 442 -42.86 -18.05 -2.56
CA THR A 442 -43.14 -17.21 -1.41
C THR A 442 -42.01 -16.20 -1.20
N ARG A 443 -42.41 -15.00 -0.78
CA ARG A 443 -41.55 -13.92 -0.28
C ARG A 443 -40.58 -14.49 0.76
N GLN A 444 -39.28 -14.36 0.52
CA GLN A 444 -38.27 -14.37 1.56
C GLN A 444 -37.60 -13.01 1.63
N LEU A 445 -37.51 -12.53 2.86
CA LEU A 445 -37.14 -11.20 3.29
C LEU A 445 -35.72 -10.86 2.84
N ALA A 446 -35.60 -9.72 2.15
CA ALA A 446 -34.33 -9.06 1.92
C ALA A 446 -33.71 -8.67 3.27
N THR A 447 -32.53 -9.22 3.56
CA THR A 447 -31.64 -8.70 4.58
C THR A 447 -30.76 -7.61 3.97
N PRO A 448 -30.58 -6.45 4.62
CA PRO A 448 -29.71 -5.41 4.09
C PRO A 448 -28.25 -5.77 4.38
N VAL A 449 -27.47 -5.96 3.31
CA VAL A 449 -26.00 -5.95 3.36
C VAL A 449 -25.59 -4.54 3.78
N ARG A 450 -25.23 -4.37 5.06
CA ARG A 450 -24.70 -3.10 5.59
C ARG A 450 -23.28 -2.90 5.05
N TYR A 451 -23.13 -1.90 4.18
CA TYR A 451 -21.84 -1.32 3.82
C TYR A 451 -21.21 -0.67 5.05
N SER A 452 -20.28 -1.36 5.71
CA SER A 452 -19.55 -0.87 6.89
C SER A 452 -18.21 -0.19 6.56
N LEU A 453 -17.92 0.08 5.28
CA LEU A 453 -16.60 0.57 4.83
C LEU A 453 -16.55 2.07 4.48
N VAL A 454 -17.68 2.78 4.49
CA VAL A 454 -17.73 4.22 4.12
C VAL A 454 -17.29 5.16 5.27
N LEU A 455 -17.21 4.65 6.50
CA LEU A 455 -16.91 5.49 7.68
C LEU A 455 -15.43 5.92 7.78
N SER A 456 -14.48 5.14 7.23
CA SER A 456 -13.04 5.45 7.39
C SER A 456 -12.56 6.59 6.47
N LEU A 457 -13.16 6.78 5.30
CA LEU A 457 -12.84 7.89 4.38
C LEU A 457 -13.53 9.20 4.80
N SER A 458 -14.73 9.12 5.37
CA SER A 458 -15.46 10.28 5.92
C SER A 458 -14.70 10.96 7.07
N LEU A 459 -13.98 10.19 7.89
CA LEU A 459 -13.12 10.72 8.96
C LEU A 459 -11.89 11.47 8.44
N TYR A 460 -11.34 11.06 7.29
CA TYR A 460 -10.18 11.73 6.70
C TYR A 460 -10.55 13.12 6.15
N TRP A 461 -11.74 13.25 5.55
CA TRP A 461 -12.26 14.53 5.05
C TRP A 461 -12.72 15.49 6.15
N LYS A 462 -13.37 14.98 7.21
CA LYS A 462 -13.75 15.81 8.38
C LYS A 462 -12.53 16.37 9.12
N CYS A 463 -11.47 15.59 9.29
CA CYS A 463 -10.24 16.03 9.96
C CYS A 463 -9.47 17.10 9.19
N LEU A 464 -9.58 17.15 7.85
CA LEU A 464 -8.97 18.19 7.02
C LEU A 464 -9.77 19.50 7.05
N GLY A 465 -11.10 19.43 7.17
CA GLY A 465 -11.96 20.60 7.35
C GLY A 465 -11.80 21.27 8.71
N GLU A 466 -11.80 20.50 9.81
CA GLU A 466 -11.73 21.08 11.17
C GLU A 466 -10.37 21.68 11.55
N ARG A 467 -9.29 21.39 10.82
CA ARG A 467 -7.97 22.03 11.05
C ARG A 467 -7.87 23.44 10.46
N VAL A 468 -8.75 23.82 9.55
CA VAL A 468 -8.74 25.16 8.93
C VAL A 468 -9.46 26.19 9.81
N ASP A 469 -10.47 25.78 10.59
CA ASP A 469 -11.27 26.69 11.42
C ASP A 469 -10.71 26.96 12.84
N ARG A 470 -9.49 26.53 13.16
CA ARG A 470 -8.83 26.82 14.46
C ARG A 470 -7.60 27.72 14.37
N ARG A 471 -7.45 28.46 13.27
CA ARG A 471 -6.47 29.55 13.15
C ARG A 471 -7.10 30.74 12.45
N GLU A 472 -8.08 31.35 13.09
CA GLU A 472 -8.34 32.79 13.02
C GLU A 472 -8.58 33.32 14.42
#